data_AF-A0A1Y2C987-F1
#
_entry.id   AF-A0A1Y2C987-F1
#
_cell.length_a   1.000
_cell.length_b   1.000
_cell.length_c   1.000
_cell.angle_alpha   90.00
_cell.angle_beta   90.00
_cell.angle_gamma   90.00
#
_symmetry.space_group_name_H-M   'P 1'
#
loop_
_entity.id
_entity.type
_entity.pdbx_description
1 polymer ?
#
loop_
_entity_poly.entity_id
_entity_poly.type
_entity_poly.pdbx_seq_one_letter_code
_entity_poly.pdbx_strand_id
1 'polypeptide(L)'
;MEPQFSVLFLGDGNFSFSLAVCRALFDSPLTLASKDHANARRYLNIPDNVSTKHIKILATSFDSRDQLLRKYLEFKDIEKNLAKFSNNVKLLHQINAWELPKYFKAADEAIPRWTLGQRPDGSVGFDTVAWNHPHLGTEDFRLHRFLMAHFFHSVSSVLNNSNPSSSVVVSLVSGQETRWDLVDQASRSNLILSTSDSPFPFMEQDWEGYVVKRNMHGKSFKNEATKKRMADEMKSFGFRFVRGSDLEVGEVVPITTAELATKMGVLSVTPAEGVDLADTLVPKYTTPQPAKILDTAPMSSKIPTTKEELNSFPAPDPLACPYCLKVFPQLRAYKQHVLQIHILKQRGEDWTPNAPRTFPCRGWPESNVAPCQKQFSSDDGRWQHEVIKHSQFNEGESIPAFEAKTAAELLALQTDEDAAAQTEAAITSIEPFLNITDEPTEDADYYPCAICAQAVARRPWGMALHLETLKPIVGLDMKCPNTSNHSDADKLFIERRALWQHYMFCRLKKDAN
;
A
#
# COMPACT_ATOMS: atom_id res chain seq x y z
N MET A 1 13.66 39.05 -14.67
CA MET A 1 14.16 37.72 -14.28
C MET A 1 13.29 36.69 -14.98
N GLU A 2 13.88 35.68 -15.63
CA GLU A 2 13.09 34.58 -16.19
C GLU A 2 12.34 33.84 -15.06
N PRO A 3 11.08 33.43 -15.27
CA PRO A 3 10.28 32.78 -14.24
C PRO A 3 10.87 31.41 -13.89
N GLN A 4 10.95 31.14 -12.59
CA GLN A 4 11.40 29.86 -12.05
C GLN A 4 10.22 28.91 -11.88
N PHE A 5 10.39 27.64 -12.25
CA PHE A 5 9.37 26.60 -12.11
C PHE A 5 9.80 25.57 -11.08
N SER A 6 9.03 25.38 -10.00
CA SER A 6 9.38 24.52 -8.87
C SER A 6 8.52 23.24 -8.85
N VAL A 7 9.18 22.09 -8.70
CA VAL A 7 8.57 20.77 -8.68
C VAL A 7 8.92 20.06 -7.38
N LEU A 8 7.95 19.39 -6.77
CA LEU A 8 8.12 18.52 -5.61
C LEU A 8 7.73 17.09 -5.98
N PHE A 9 8.68 16.15 -5.95
CA PHE A 9 8.38 14.72 -5.98
C PHE A 9 8.27 14.17 -4.58
N LEU A 10 7.16 13.48 -4.30
CA LEU A 10 6.89 12.89 -3.00
C LEU A 10 7.07 11.38 -3.03
N GLY A 11 7.73 10.85 -1.98
CA GLY A 11 7.76 9.42 -1.69
C GLY A 11 8.44 8.56 -2.76
N ASP A 12 9.41 9.11 -3.49
CA ASP A 12 10.18 8.37 -4.50
C ASP A 12 11.10 7.36 -3.80
N GLY A 13 10.65 6.10 -3.77
CA GLY A 13 11.19 5.06 -2.90
C GLY A 13 12.70 4.81 -3.04
N ASN A 14 13.28 4.96 -4.23
CA ASN A 14 14.73 4.84 -4.44
C ASN A 14 15.29 5.97 -5.33
N PHE A 15 14.49 6.99 -5.62
CA PHE A 15 14.81 8.10 -6.53
C PHE A 15 14.98 7.73 -8.01
N SER A 16 14.62 6.51 -8.43
CA SER A 16 14.74 6.11 -9.84
C SER A 16 13.82 6.91 -10.76
N PHE A 17 12.61 7.27 -10.30
CA PHE A 17 11.70 8.11 -11.07
C PHE A 17 12.27 9.52 -11.25
N SER A 18 12.72 10.11 -10.14
CA SER A 18 13.34 11.43 -10.12
C SER A 18 14.53 11.48 -11.08
N LEU A 19 15.39 10.45 -11.08
CA LEU A 19 16.51 10.36 -12.01
C LEU A 19 16.04 10.28 -13.47
N ALA A 20 15.05 9.45 -13.78
CA ALA A 20 14.51 9.33 -15.13
C ALA A 20 13.97 10.67 -15.65
N VAL A 21 13.20 11.40 -14.82
CA VAL A 21 12.71 12.74 -15.17
C VAL A 21 13.85 13.74 -15.35
N CYS A 22 14.87 13.70 -14.49
CA CYS A 22 16.02 14.60 -14.60
C CYS A 22 16.80 14.38 -15.89
N ARG A 23 17.00 13.12 -16.31
CA ARG A 23 17.61 12.80 -17.61
C ARG A 23 16.78 13.35 -18.75
N ALA A 24 15.46 13.09 -18.75
CA ALA A 24 14.55 13.59 -19.77
C ALA A 24 14.53 15.13 -19.88
N LEU A 25 14.70 15.85 -18.76
CA LEU A 25 14.69 17.32 -18.74
C LEU A 25 16.05 17.97 -18.99
N PHE A 26 17.14 17.39 -18.50
CA PHE A 26 18.43 18.08 -18.36
C PHE A 26 19.59 17.42 -19.10
N ASP A 27 19.49 16.15 -19.51
CA ASP A 27 20.53 15.58 -20.36
C ASP A 27 20.51 16.28 -21.73
N SER A 28 21.71 16.42 -22.30
CA SER A 28 21.87 17.16 -23.56
C SER A 28 20.98 16.56 -24.64
N PRO A 29 20.28 17.38 -25.45
CA PRO A 29 19.43 16.91 -26.54
C PRO A 29 20.20 16.14 -27.63
N LEU A 30 21.54 16.12 -27.57
CA LEU A 30 22.39 15.30 -28.44
C LEU A 30 22.35 13.80 -28.11
N THR A 31 21.92 13.41 -26.91
CA THR A 31 21.96 12.01 -26.43
C THR A 31 20.61 11.39 -26.13
N LEU A 32 19.56 12.17 -25.86
CA LEU A 32 18.21 11.69 -25.59
C LEU A 32 17.19 12.33 -26.53
N ALA A 33 16.24 11.53 -27.02
CA ALA A 33 15.26 11.94 -28.03
C ALA A 33 14.36 13.07 -27.53
N SER A 34 13.98 14.01 -28.41
CA SER A 34 13.05 15.11 -28.14
C SER A 34 11.72 14.68 -27.48
N LYS A 35 11.36 13.41 -27.63
CA LYS A 35 10.16 12.79 -27.07
C LYS A 35 10.17 12.72 -25.54
N ASP A 36 11.29 12.33 -24.92
CA ASP A 36 11.36 12.17 -23.47
C ASP A 36 11.24 13.53 -22.78
N HIS A 37 11.88 14.54 -23.38
CA HIS A 37 11.74 15.93 -22.94
C HIS A 37 10.27 16.39 -22.96
N ALA A 38 9.57 16.16 -24.08
CA ALA A 38 8.16 16.50 -24.21
C ALA A 38 7.28 15.74 -23.19
N ASN A 39 7.56 14.46 -22.97
CA ASN A 39 6.85 13.64 -21.97
C ASN A 39 7.04 14.19 -20.55
N ALA A 40 8.26 14.53 -20.16
CA ALA A 40 8.56 15.11 -18.85
C ALA A 40 7.88 16.47 -18.66
N ARG A 41 7.93 17.36 -19.66
CA ARG A 41 7.24 18.65 -19.62
C ARG A 41 5.73 18.48 -19.49
N ARG A 42 5.14 17.58 -20.28
CA ARG A 42 3.69 17.28 -20.24
C ARG A 42 3.27 16.69 -18.90
N TYR A 43 4.03 15.72 -18.38
CA TYR A 43 3.78 15.10 -17.07
C TYR A 43 3.79 16.14 -15.95
N LEU A 44 4.72 17.08 -15.98
CA LEU A 44 4.86 18.14 -14.98
C LEU A 44 4.09 19.43 -15.29
N ASN A 45 3.35 19.50 -16.41
CA ASN A 45 2.70 20.72 -16.89
C ASN A 45 3.63 21.95 -16.90
N ILE A 46 4.85 21.78 -17.43
CA ILE A 46 5.83 22.86 -17.56
C ILE A 46 5.51 23.68 -18.81
N PRO A 47 5.18 24.98 -18.67
CA PRO A 47 4.87 25.83 -19.82
C PRO A 47 6.04 25.95 -20.78
N ASP A 48 5.82 25.91 -22.09
CA ASP A 48 6.89 25.88 -23.11
C ASP A 48 7.88 27.06 -23.06
N ASN A 49 7.45 28.19 -22.50
CA ASN A 49 8.30 29.38 -22.30
C ASN A 49 9.28 29.25 -21.12
N VAL A 50 9.18 28.21 -20.29
CA VAL A 50 10.11 27.98 -19.17
C VAL A 50 11.33 27.19 -19.66
N SER A 51 12.49 27.85 -19.64
CA SER A 51 13.78 27.23 -19.92
C SER A 51 14.15 26.18 -18.88
N THR A 52 14.80 25.09 -19.29
CA THR A 52 15.20 23.98 -18.42
C THR A 52 16.14 24.41 -17.28
N LYS A 53 16.98 25.43 -17.52
CA LYS A 53 17.86 26.04 -16.50
C LYS A 53 17.08 26.61 -15.30
N HIS A 54 15.80 26.95 -15.50
CA HIS A 54 14.90 27.54 -14.50
C HIS A 54 13.94 26.54 -13.85
N ILE A 55 13.98 25.26 -14.24
CA ILE A 55 13.22 24.21 -13.56
C ILE A 55 14.03 23.76 -12.34
N LYS A 56 13.40 23.74 -11.16
CA LYS A 56 13.97 23.20 -9.94
C LYS A 56 13.12 22.07 -9.41
N ILE A 57 13.77 20.96 -9.04
CA ILE A 57 13.14 19.74 -8.56
C ILE A 57 13.63 19.47 -7.15
N LEU A 58 12.67 19.28 -6.25
CA LEU A 58 12.89 18.74 -4.91
C LEU A 58 12.33 17.33 -4.89
N ALA A 59 13.23 16.34 -4.90
CA ALA A 59 12.80 14.95 -4.81
C ALA A 59 12.87 14.50 -3.36
N THR A 60 11.80 13.87 -2.87
CA THR A 60 11.73 13.42 -1.49
C THR A 60 11.47 11.92 -1.37
N SER A 61 11.95 11.36 -0.28
CA SER A 61 11.66 9.99 0.15
C SER A 61 11.15 10.00 1.59
N PHE A 62 10.34 9.00 1.93
CA PHE A 62 9.87 8.82 3.30
C PHE A 62 10.94 8.11 4.17
N ASP A 63 11.74 7.23 3.57
CA ASP A 63 12.83 6.55 4.26
C ASP A 63 14.02 7.50 4.51
N SER A 64 14.83 7.20 5.52
CA SER A 64 16.14 7.84 5.71
C SER A 64 17.14 7.38 4.65
N ARG A 65 18.20 8.15 4.42
CA ARG A 65 19.27 7.80 3.47
C ARG A 65 19.87 6.41 3.76
N ASP A 66 20.10 6.08 5.02
CA ASP A 66 20.67 4.78 5.42
C ASP A 66 19.68 3.63 5.25
N GLN A 67 18.38 3.88 5.45
CA GLN A 67 17.34 2.90 5.10
C GLN A 67 17.35 2.64 3.59
N LEU A 68 17.48 3.68 2.76
CA LEU A 68 17.55 3.51 1.31
C LEU A 68 18.78 2.71 0.87
N LEU A 69 19.96 3.01 1.43
CA LEU A 69 21.19 2.25 1.15
C LEU A 69 21.06 0.77 1.51
N ARG A 70 20.33 0.44 2.58
CA ARG A 70 20.06 -0.94 2.99
C ARG A 70 19.00 -1.62 2.12
N LYS A 71 17.93 -0.90 1.76
CA LYS A 71 16.79 -1.44 0.99
C LYS A 71 17.08 -1.58 -0.50
N TYR A 72 17.88 -0.67 -1.07
CA TYR A 72 18.10 -0.55 -2.52
C TYR A 72 19.59 -0.43 -2.82
N LEU A 73 20.19 -1.53 -3.27
CA LEU A 73 21.62 -1.56 -3.63
C LEU A 73 21.95 -0.53 -4.72
N GLU A 74 21.02 -0.29 -5.65
CA GLU A 74 21.18 0.68 -6.73
C GLU A 74 21.08 2.15 -6.29
N PHE A 75 20.59 2.44 -5.09
CA PHE A 75 20.37 3.82 -4.62
C PHE A 75 21.67 4.63 -4.63
N LYS A 76 22.81 4.02 -4.29
CA LYS A 76 24.12 4.69 -4.33
C LYS A 76 24.46 5.23 -5.73
N ASP A 77 24.16 4.46 -6.77
CA ASP A 77 24.41 4.87 -8.14
C ASP A 77 23.38 5.90 -8.62
N ILE A 78 22.11 5.77 -8.18
CA ILE A 78 21.06 6.75 -8.48
C ILE A 78 21.41 8.11 -7.86
N GLU A 79 21.78 8.15 -6.58
CA GLU A 79 22.19 9.35 -5.87
C GLU A 79 23.39 10.03 -6.56
N LYS A 80 24.42 9.24 -6.92
CA LYS A 80 25.58 9.74 -7.67
C LYS A 80 25.20 10.35 -9.02
N ASN A 81 24.23 9.76 -9.73
CA ASN A 81 23.77 10.30 -11.01
C ASN A 81 22.92 11.56 -10.83
N LEU A 82 22.09 11.62 -9.79
CA LEU A 82 21.31 12.82 -9.46
C LEU A 82 22.20 14.00 -9.07
N ALA A 83 23.34 13.73 -8.42
CA ALA A 83 24.34 14.76 -8.08
C ALA A 83 24.92 15.50 -9.31
N LYS A 84 24.82 14.92 -10.52
CA LYS A 84 25.20 15.60 -11.78
C LYS A 84 24.27 16.77 -12.11
N PHE A 85 23.05 16.77 -11.57
CA PHE A 85 22.04 17.80 -11.77
C PHE A 85 21.88 18.70 -10.53
N SER A 86 22.92 18.84 -9.70
CA SER A 86 22.87 19.56 -8.40
C SER A 86 22.42 21.02 -8.48
N ASN A 87 22.56 21.66 -9.65
CA ASN A 87 22.03 23.01 -9.90
C ASN A 87 20.51 23.06 -9.99
N ASN A 88 19.86 21.94 -10.30
CA ASN A 88 18.43 21.86 -10.59
C ASN A 88 17.70 20.90 -9.64
N VAL A 89 18.41 19.98 -8.97
CA VAL A 89 17.80 18.90 -8.20
C VAL A 89 18.39 18.85 -6.80
N LYS A 90 17.53 18.70 -5.79
CA LYS A 90 17.92 18.40 -4.42
C LYS A 90 17.12 17.19 -3.90
N LEU A 91 17.79 16.35 -3.13
CA LEU A 91 17.17 15.20 -2.45
C LEU A 91 16.88 15.56 -1.00
N LEU A 92 15.69 15.16 -0.51
CA LEU A 92 15.35 15.17 0.91
C LEU A 92 14.84 13.79 1.34
N HIS A 93 15.10 13.46 2.59
CA HIS A 93 14.72 12.19 3.20
C HIS A 93 13.79 12.44 4.38
N GLN A 94 13.07 11.41 4.82
CA GLN A 94 12.16 11.49 5.97
C GLN A 94 11.06 12.54 5.81
N ILE A 95 10.59 12.72 4.57
CA ILE A 95 9.49 13.66 4.27
C ILE A 95 8.17 12.91 4.26
N ASN A 96 7.28 13.30 5.16
CA ASN A 96 5.94 12.77 5.25
C ASN A 96 4.96 13.58 4.38
N ALA A 97 4.32 12.90 3.41
CA ALA A 97 3.49 13.53 2.39
C ALA A 97 2.21 14.19 2.93
N TRP A 98 1.77 13.86 4.15
CA TRP A 98 0.63 14.52 4.78
C TRP A 98 1.04 15.56 5.85
N GLU A 99 2.33 15.81 6.04
CA GLU A 99 2.86 16.82 6.95
C GLU A 99 3.78 17.84 6.25
N LEU A 100 3.59 18.05 4.94
CA LEU A 100 4.33 19.00 4.11
C LEU A 100 4.51 20.41 4.72
N PRO A 101 3.48 21.04 5.34
CA PRO A 101 3.68 22.34 5.98
C PRO A 101 4.65 22.30 7.17
N LYS A 102 5.01 21.15 7.75
CA LYS A 102 6.08 21.08 8.77
C LYS A 102 7.47 21.28 8.15
N TYR A 103 7.66 20.82 6.91
CA TYR A 103 8.95 20.80 6.24
C TYR A 103 9.20 22.04 5.37
N PHE A 104 8.13 22.64 4.82
CA PHE A 104 8.22 23.69 3.80
C PHE A 104 7.66 25.04 4.26
N LYS A 105 7.47 25.25 5.56
CA LYS A 105 7.14 26.58 6.09
C LYS A 105 8.34 27.53 5.95
N ALA A 106 8.05 28.78 5.60
CA ALA A 106 9.04 29.82 5.42
C ALA A 106 9.81 30.08 6.73
N ALA A 107 11.15 30.06 6.66
CA ALA A 107 12.14 30.56 7.63
C ALA A 107 13.15 29.55 8.20
N ASP A 108 13.43 28.41 7.54
CA ASP A 108 14.69 27.72 7.80
C ASP A 108 15.78 28.24 6.85
N GLU A 109 16.73 29.01 7.38
CA GLU A 109 17.85 29.59 6.63
C GLU A 109 18.79 28.53 6.06
N ALA A 110 18.77 27.29 6.58
CA ALA A 110 19.62 26.19 6.12
C ALA A 110 19.13 25.54 4.81
N ILE A 111 17.89 25.83 4.39
CA ILE A 111 17.27 25.28 3.19
C ILE A 111 17.41 26.32 2.07
N PRO A 112 18.08 26.01 0.93
CA PRO A 112 18.16 26.93 -0.21
C PRO A 112 16.79 27.54 -0.50
N ARG A 113 16.70 28.86 -0.66
CA ARG A 113 15.39 29.54 -0.75
C ARG A 113 14.45 28.91 -1.79
N TRP A 114 14.98 28.50 -2.94
CA TRP A 114 14.18 27.80 -3.96
C TRP A 114 13.63 26.44 -3.53
N THR A 115 14.27 25.76 -2.58
CA THR A 115 13.80 24.48 -2.01
C THR A 115 12.69 24.64 -0.98
N LEU A 116 12.43 25.87 -0.52
CA LEU A 116 11.19 26.21 0.19
C LEU A 116 10.07 26.62 -0.78
N GLY A 117 10.32 26.59 -2.09
CA GLY A 117 9.43 27.23 -3.06
C GLY A 117 9.46 28.75 -2.97
N GLN A 118 10.41 29.36 -2.23
CA GLN A 118 10.56 30.80 -2.19
C GLN A 118 11.03 31.31 -3.56
N ARG A 119 10.22 32.18 -4.14
CA ARG A 119 10.46 32.83 -5.41
C ARG A 119 11.11 34.20 -5.21
N PRO A 120 11.70 34.78 -6.27
CA PRO A 120 12.27 36.13 -6.20
C PRO A 120 11.29 37.22 -5.75
N ASP A 121 9.99 36.98 -5.92
CA ASP A 121 8.89 37.86 -5.49
C ASP A 121 8.45 37.66 -4.03
N GLY A 122 9.09 36.74 -3.29
CA GLY A 122 8.76 36.41 -1.90
C GLY A 122 7.59 35.43 -1.73
N SER A 123 6.93 35.01 -2.82
CA SER A 123 5.92 33.95 -2.77
C SER A 123 6.57 32.60 -2.47
N VAL A 124 5.81 31.69 -1.85
CA VAL A 124 6.27 30.38 -1.39
C VAL A 124 5.37 29.31 -1.97
N GLY A 125 5.94 28.31 -2.64
CA GLY A 125 5.23 27.10 -3.02
C GLY A 125 5.79 26.39 -4.25
N PHE A 126 5.16 25.27 -4.59
CA PHE A 126 5.48 24.43 -5.73
C PHE A 126 4.47 24.62 -6.87
N ASP A 127 4.97 24.78 -8.09
CA ASP A 127 4.15 24.80 -9.29
C ASP A 127 3.60 23.42 -9.64
N THR A 128 4.33 22.36 -9.28
CA THR A 128 3.84 20.99 -9.42
C THR A 128 4.26 20.13 -8.24
N VAL A 129 3.30 19.46 -7.63
CA VAL A 129 3.57 18.40 -6.65
C VAL A 129 3.14 17.08 -7.24
N ALA A 130 4.06 16.13 -7.37
CA ALA A 130 3.79 14.83 -7.97
C ALA A 130 4.05 13.70 -6.97
N TRP A 131 3.07 12.82 -6.81
CA TRP A 131 3.16 11.62 -5.97
C TRP A 131 2.76 10.38 -6.77
N ASN A 132 3.76 9.58 -7.13
CA ASN A 132 3.56 8.37 -7.92
C ASN A 132 3.33 7.16 -7.03
N HIS A 133 2.21 6.48 -7.28
CA HIS A 133 1.81 5.23 -6.62
C HIS A 133 1.88 5.29 -5.08
N PRO A 134 1.23 6.28 -4.43
CA PRO A 134 1.20 6.36 -2.96
C PRO A 134 0.76 5.04 -2.32
N HIS A 135 1.43 4.63 -1.25
CA HIS A 135 1.08 3.41 -0.52
C HIS A 135 1.45 3.50 0.97
N LEU A 136 0.68 2.80 1.79
CA LEU A 136 0.91 2.66 3.24
C LEU A 136 1.78 1.44 3.60
N GLY A 137 2.17 0.66 2.59
CA GLY A 137 2.82 -0.63 2.79
C GLY A 137 1.86 -1.79 3.08
N THR A 138 0.64 -1.49 3.54
CA THR A 138 -0.51 -2.40 3.60
C THR A 138 -1.47 -2.11 2.43
N GLU A 139 -2.38 -3.04 2.11
CA GLU A 139 -3.41 -2.84 1.07
C GLU A 139 -4.80 -2.63 1.71
N ASP A 140 -4.95 -1.59 2.53
CA ASP A 140 -6.24 -1.19 3.12
C ASP A 140 -6.80 0.04 2.40
N PHE A 141 -7.84 -0.16 1.57
CA PHE A 141 -8.43 0.93 0.79
C PHE A 141 -9.05 2.04 1.65
N ARG A 142 -9.51 1.75 2.88
CA ARG A 142 -10.07 2.77 3.79
C ARG A 142 -8.96 3.67 4.30
N LEU A 143 -7.84 3.09 4.73
CA LEU A 143 -6.69 3.87 5.17
C LEU A 143 -6.11 4.70 4.03
N HIS A 144 -6.08 4.18 2.79
CA HIS A 144 -5.63 4.99 1.64
C HIS A 144 -6.57 6.16 1.34
N ARG A 145 -7.89 5.99 1.50
CA ARG A 145 -8.83 7.13 1.40
C ARG A 145 -8.48 8.22 2.40
N PHE A 146 -8.22 7.87 3.65
CA PHE A 146 -7.83 8.83 4.68
C PHE A 146 -6.45 9.45 4.40
N LEU A 147 -5.50 8.65 3.91
CA LEU A 147 -4.20 9.15 3.46
C LEU A 147 -4.36 10.21 2.37
N MET A 148 -5.21 9.97 1.36
CA MET A 148 -5.47 10.93 0.29
C MET A 148 -6.10 12.23 0.82
N ALA A 149 -7.04 12.14 1.76
CA ALA A 149 -7.63 13.33 2.40
C ALA A 149 -6.57 14.20 3.08
N HIS A 150 -5.72 13.57 3.91
CA HIS A 150 -4.65 14.24 4.64
C HIS A 150 -3.55 14.77 3.71
N PHE A 151 -3.22 14.03 2.66
CA PHE A 151 -2.31 14.47 1.61
C PHE A 151 -2.83 15.71 0.87
N PHE A 152 -4.06 15.69 0.37
CA PHE A 152 -4.62 16.84 -0.36
C PHE A 152 -4.73 18.08 0.53
N HIS A 153 -5.06 17.90 1.81
CA HIS A 153 -5.04 18.99 2.77
C HIS A 153 -3.62 19.56 2.93
N SER A 154 -2.63 18.69 3.14
CA SER A 154 -1.23 19.06 3.30
C SER A 154 -0.65 19.76 2.07
N VAL A 155 -0.88 19.20 0.87
CA VAL A 155 -0.33 19.70 -0.39
C VAL A 155 -0.92 21.04 -0.77
N SER A 156 -2.20 21.28 -0.45
CA SER A 156 -2.85 22.57 -0.71
C SER A 156 -2.09 23.75 -0.09
N SER A 157 -1.44 23.52 1.06
CA SER A 157 -0.69 24.54 1.80
C SER A 157 0.70 24.85 1.26
N VAL A 158 1.25 23.98 0.41
CA VAL A 158 2.59 24.15 -0.19
C VAL A 158 2.53 24.35 -1.71
N LEU A 159 1.34 24.30 -2.31
CA LEU A 159 1.13 24.69 -3.70
C LEU A 159 1.30 26.21 -3.85
N ASN A 160 1.86 26.60 -4.98
CA ASN A 160 2.11 28.00 -5.28
C ASN A 160 0.81 28.78 -5.57
N ASN A 161 0.46 29.71 -4.68
CA ASN A 161 -0.75 30.54 -4.80
C ASN A 161 -0.70 31.57 -5.91
N SER A 162 0.49 31.98 -6.34
CA SER A 162 0.64 33.04 -7.34
C SER A 162 0.57 32.50 -8.77
N ASN A 163 0.63 31.17 -8.96
CA ASN A 163 0.54 30.55 -10.27
C ASN A 163 -0.76 29.75 -10.40
N PRO A 164 -1.74 30.21 -11.20
CA PRO A 164 -3.00 29.49 -11.39
C PRO A 164 -2.84 28.15 -12.13
N SER A 165 -1.69 27.93 -12.78
CA SER A 165 -1.35 26.65 -13.41
C SER A 165 -0.72 25.65 -12.42
N SER A 166 -0.63 25.99 -11.14
CA SER A 166 -0.09 25.08 -10.13
C SER A 166 -0.96 23.85 -10.00
N SER A 167 -0.34 22.67 -9.94
CA SER A 167 -1.08 21.42 -9.97
C SER A 167 -0.51 20.32 -9.08
N VAL A 168 -1.37 19.38 -8.69
CA VAL A 168 -1.00 18.13 -8.04
C VAL A 168 -1.17 16.99 -9.03
N VAL A 169 -0.17 16.13 -9.17
CA VAL A 169 -0.25 14.93 -9.98
C VAL A 169 -0.18 13.72 -9.06
N VAL A 170 -1.19 12.86 -9.13
CA VAL A 170 -1.20 11.56 -8.43
C VAL A 170 -1.28 10.48 -9.49
N SER A 171 -0.35 9.52 -9.47
CA SER A 171 -0.40 8.37 -10.39
C SER A 171 -0.83 7.11 -9.65
N LEU A 172 -1.86 6.42 -10.16
CA LEU A 172 -2.44 5.23 -9.53
C LEU A 172 -2.63 4.08 -10.52
N VAL A 173 -2.70 2.86 -9.99
CA VAL A 173 -3.17 1.70 -10.78
C VAL A 173 -4.69 1.82 -10.95
N SER A 174 -5.18 1.47 -12.14
CA SER A 174 -6.61 1.50 -12.46
C SER A 174 -7.50 0.86 -11.38
N GLY A 175 -8.58 1.55 -11.03
CA GLY A 175 -9.52 1.18 -9.98
C GLY A 175 -9.09 1.56 -8.57
N GLN A 176 -7.87 2.06 -8.35
CA GLN A 176 -7.49 2.61 -7.03
C GLN A 176 -8.13 3.99 -6.82
N GLU A 177 -8.20 4.83 -7.85
CA GLU A 177 -8.83 6.15 -7.81
C GLU A 177 -10.28 6.09 -7.30
N THR A 178 -11.07 5.12 -7.78
CA THR A 178 -12.44 4.91 -7.32
C THR A 178 -12.50 4.37 -5.91
N ARG A 179 -11.69 3.34 -5.58
CA ARG A 179 -11.70 2.71 -4.25
C ARG A 179 -11.18 3.62 -3.15
N TRP A 180 -10.29 4.54 -3.48
CA TRP A 180 -9.71 5.53 -2.57
C TRP A 180 -10.47 6.84 -2.58
N ASP A 181 -11.50 6.95 -3.43
CA ASP A 181 -12.37 8.11 -3.54
C ASP A 181 -11.58 9.40 -3.86
N LEU A 182 -10.63 9.29 -4.79
CA LEU A 182 -9.56 10.27 -5.01
C LEU A 182 -10.09 11.68 -5.28
N VAL A 183 -11.12 11.79 -6.12
CA VAL A 183 -11.72 13.07 -6.52
C VAL A 183 -12.40 13.76 -5.33
N ASP A 184 -13.20 13.01 -4.55
CA ASP A 184 -13.88 13.55 -3.37
C ASP A 184 -12.91 13.87 -2.23
N GLN A 185 -11.78 13.16 -2.13
CA GLN A 185 -10.74 13.52 -1.16
C GLN A 185 -10.00 14.80 -1.56
N ALA A 186 -9.78 15.03 -2.87
CA ALA A 186 -9.18 16.27 -3.37
C ALA A 186 -10.10 17.48 -3.19
N SER A 187 -11.40 17.32 -3.49
CA SER A 187 -12.38 18.42 -3.45
C SER A 187 -12.54 19.02 -2.06
N ARG A 188 -12.38 18.21 -1.00
CA ARG A 188 -12.34 18.67 0.41
C ARG A 188 -11.25 19.72 0.68
N SER A 189 -10.22 19.76 -0.15
CA SER A 189 -9.09 20.70 -0.04
C SER A 189 -9.11 21.76 -1.15
N ASN A 190 -10.28 22.03 -1.75
CA ASN A 190 -10.47 22.96 -2.87
C ASN A 190 -9.61 22.62 -4.10
N LEU A 191 -9.31 21.33 -4.29
CA LEU A 191 -8.61 20.82 -5.46
C LEU A 191 -9.60 20.03 -6.34
N ILE A 192 -9.60 20.32 -7.63
CA ILE A 192 -10.52 19.74 -8.61
C ILE A 192 -9.74 19.02 -9.70
N LEU A 193 -10.30 17.92 -10.19
CA LEU A 193 -9.67 17.15 -11.26
C LEU A 193 -9.72 17.94 -12.57
N SER A 194 -8.55 18.16 -13.18
CA SER A 194 -8.46 18.78 -14.51
C SER A 194 -9.11 17.88 -15.55
N THR A 195 -10.14 18.40 -16.22
CA THR A 195 -10.93 17.69 -17.24
C THR A 195 -10.19 17.56 -18.56
N SER A 196 -9.32 18.52 -18.89
CA SER A 196 -8.52 18.57 -20.13
C SER A 196 -7.42 17.53 -20.15
N ASP A 197 -6.79 17.28 -19.00
CA ASP A 197 -5.55 16.53 -18.91
C ASP A 197 -5.66 15.28 -18.04
N SER A 198 -6.84 14.94 -17.50
CA SER A 198 -7.03 13.74 -16.67
C SER A 198 -8.22 12.87 -17.09
N PRO A 199 -8.13 11.54 -16.88
CA PRO A 199 -6.92 10.79 -16.54
C PRO A 199 -5.98 10.70 -17.76
N PHE A 200 -4.67 10.67 -17.55
CA PHE A 200 -3.71 10.43 -18.63
C PHE A 200 -2.97 9.10 -18.41
N PRO A 201 -2.61 8.34 -19.47
CA PRO A 201 -1.85 7.11 -19.32
C PRO A 201 -0.50 7.38 -18.65
N PHE A 202 -0.18 6.62 -17.61
CA PHE A 202 1.15 6.63 -17.00
C PHE A 202 1.88 5.36 -17.46
N MET A 203 2.81 5.53 -18.39
CA MET A 203 3.57 4.42 -18.97
C MET A 203 4.98 4.37 -18.38
N GLU A 204 5.35 3.24 -17.79
CA GLU A 204 6.69 3.05 -17.21
C GLU A 204 7.78 3.17 -18.28
N GLN A 205 7.50 2.73 -19.51
CA GLN A 205 8.46 2.82 -20.62
C GLN A 205 8.81 4.26 -21.05
N ASP A 206 8.02 5.25 -20.65
CA ASP A 206 8.35 6.66 -20.92
C ASP A 206 9.42 7.21 -19.95
N TRP A 207 9.83 6.41 -18.95
CA TRP A 207 10.76 6.79 -17.90
C TRP A 207 11.92 5.80 -17.84
N GLU A 208 12.95 6.01 -18.66
CA GLU A 208 14.08 5.08 -18.75
C GLU A 208 14.77 4.87 -17.39
N GLY A 209 14.84 3.60 -16.96
CA GLY A 209 15.45 3.21 -15.69
C GLY A 209 14.54 3.37 -14.47
N TYR A 210 13.31 3.88 -14.63
CA TYR A 210 12.32 3.90 -13.56
C TYR A 210 11.82 2.49 -13.28
N VAL A 211 11.77 2.11 -11.99
CA VAL A 211 11.21 0.84 -11.55
C VAL A 211 10.18 1.09 -10.46
N VAL A 212 8.94 0.68 -10.70
CA VAL A 212 7.86 0.82 -9.72
C VAL A 212 8.05 -0.20 -8.59
N LYS A 213 8.70 0.22 -7.49
CA LYS A 213 8.97 -0.59 -6.28
C LYS A 213 8.13 -0.13 -5.08
N ARG A 214 7.70 -1.07 -4.24
CA ARG A 214 7.06 -0.77 -2.94
C ARG A 214 8.12 -0.40 -1.89
N ASN A 215 7.93 0.72 -1.17
CA ASN A 215 8.87 1.21 -0.14
C ASN A 215 9.21 0.22 0.99
N MET A 216 8.39 -0.82 1.20
CA MET A 216 8.62 -1.75 2.31
C MET A 216 9.53 -2.96 1.98
N HIS A 217 9.54 -3.47 0.74
CA HIS A 217 10.18 -4.78 0.48
C HIS A 217 10.97 -4.86 -0.82
N GLY A 218 11.13 -3.76 -1.56
CA GLY A 218 11.73 -3.78 -2.90
C GLY A 218 10.95 -4.60 -3.95
N LYS A 219 9.82 -5.22 -3.56
CA LYS A 219 8.93 -5.97 -4.44
C LYS A 219 8.14 -5.00 -5.32
N SER A 220 7.96 -5.36 -6.59
CA SER A 220 7.19 -4.55 -7.55
C SER A 220 5.71 -4.44 -7.15
N PHE A 221 5.08 -3.30 -7.48
CA PHE A 221 3.63 -3.09 -7.33
C PHE A 221 2.82 -4.10 -8.15
N LYS A 222 3.35 -4.54 -9.29
CA LYS A 222 2.73 -5.50 -10.20
C LYS A 222 3.15 -6.91 -9.80
N ASN A 223 2.53 -7.45 -8.75
CA ASN A 223 2.75 -8.85 -8.39
C ASN A 223 2.41 -9.73 -9.61
N GLU A 224 3.39 -10.48 -10.11
CA GLU A 224 3.18 -11.39 -11.24
C GLU A 224 2.03 -12.36 -11.02
N ALA A 225 1.77 -12.76 -9.77
CA ALA A 225 0.64 -13.62 -9.44
C ALA A 225 -0.71 -12.92 -9.62
N THR A 226 -0.78 -11.60 -9.40
CA THR A 226 -1.97 -10.78 -9.67
C THR A 226 -2.09 -10.49 -11.16
N LYS A 227 -0.98 -10.17 -11.83
CA LYS A 227 -0.91 -9.98 -13.30
C LYS A 227 -1.29 -11.24 -14.08
N LYS A 228 -1.01 -12.43 -13.55
CA LYS A 228 -1.45 -13.71 -14.14
C LYS A 228 -2.93 -14.04 -13.87
N ARG A 229 -3.56 -13.40 -12.87
CA ARG A 229 -4.96 -13.66 -12.48
C ARG A 229 -5.93 -12.66 -13.09
N MET A 230 -5.52 -11.41 -13.21
CA MET A 230 -6.26 -10.40 -13.95
C MET A 230 -5.72 -10.46 -15.37
N ALA A 231 -6.52 -10.99 -16.30
CA ALA A 231 -6.14 -11.03 -17.72
C ALA A 231 -5.88 -9.62 -18.29
N ASP A 232 -6.36 -8.58 -17.59
CA ASP A 232 -6.06 -7.19 -17.87
C ASP A 232 -4.69 -6.74 -17.34
N GLU A 233 -3.98 -6.06 -18.23
CA GLU A 233 -2.77 -5.35 -17.90
C GLU A 233 -3.06 -4.32 -16.80
N MET A 234 -2.30 -4.37 -15.69
CA MET A 234 -2.41 -3.40 -14.59
C MET A 234 -1.92 -2.02 -15.07
N LYS A 235 -2.78 -1.32 -15.81
CA LYS A 235 -2.52 0.01 -16.35
C LYS A 235 -2.49 1.03 -15.22
N SER A 236 -1.55 1.97 -15.33
CA SER A 236 -1.44 3.11 -14.42
C SER A 236 -1.92 4.36 -15.14
N PHE A 237 -2.52 5.27 -14.39
CA PHE A 237 -3.02 6.54 -14.87
C PHE A 237 -2.57 7.66 -13.95
N GLY A 238 -2.23 8.81 -14.52
CA GLY A 238 -2.02 10.06 -13.80
C GLY A 238 -3.30 10.87 -13.72
N PHE A 239 -3.52 11.49 -12.56
CA PHE A 239 -4.64 12.36 -12.25
C PHE A 239 -4.08 13.72 -11.83
N ARG A 240 -4.41 14.77 -12.59
CA ARG A 240 -3.97 16.14 -12.33
C ARG A 240 -5.09 16.91 -11.63
N PHE A 241 -4.77 17.49 -10.48
CA PHE A 241 -5.66 18.35 -9.74
C PHE A 241 -5.15 19.80 -9.78
N VAL A 242 -6.05 20.75 -9.97
CA VAL A 242 -5.80 22.19 -9.93
C VAL A 242 -6.70 22.82 -8.87
N ARG A 243 -6.52 24.08 -8.53
CA ARG A 243 -7.38 24.74 -7.54
C ARG A 243 -8.71 25.15 -8.14
N GLY A 244 -9.77 25.03 -7.35
CA GLY A 244 -11.13 25.40 -7.77
C GLY A 244 -11.28 26.89 -8.09
N SER A 245 -10.52 27.76 -7.43
CA SER A 245 -10.56 29.22 -7.66
C SER A 245 -10.00 29.66 -9.01
N ASP A 246 -9.19 28.80 -9.64
CA ASP A 246 -8.34 29.21 -10.76
C ASP A 246 -8.97 28.86 -12.11
N LEU A 247 -10.09 28.13 -12.11
CA LEU A 247 -10.91 27.94 -13.30
C LEU A 247 -11.86 29.13 -13.44
N GLU A 248 -11.72 29.87 -14.55
CA GLU A 248 -12.73 30.84 -14.94
C GLU A 248 -14.10 30.14 -14.95
N VAL A 249 -15.11 30.80 -14.39
CA VAL A 249 -16.45 30.30 -14.01
C VAL A 249 -17.27 29.71 -15.20
N GLY A 250 -16.66 29.54 -16.37
CA GLY A 250 -17.32 29.18 -17.62
C GLY A 250 -17.64 27.69 -17.85
N GLU A 251 -16.92 26.70 -17.29
CA GLU A 251 -17.13 25.32 -17.76
C GLU A 251 -16.63 24.20 -16.82
N VAL A 252 -16.76 24.37 -15.50
CA VAL A 252 -16.36 23.33 -14.55
C VAL A 252 -17.57 22.46 -14.21
N VAL A 253 -17.85 21.46 -15.05
CA VAL A 253 -18.70 20.34 -14.61
C VAL A 253 -17.80 19.44 -13.76
N PRO A 254 -18.04 19.31 -12.44
CA PRO A 254 -17.26 18.41 -11.61
C PRO A 254 -17.42 16.99 -12.16
N ILE A 255 -16.31 16.41 -12.63
CA ILE A 255 -16.30 15.02 -13.11
C ILE A 255 -16.64 14.13 -11.92
N THR A 256 -17.73 13.39 -12.02
CA THR A 256 -18.09 12.40 -11.02
C THR A 256 -17.16 11.19 -11.11
N THR A 257 -16.98 10.47 -10.00
CA THR A 257 -16.21 9.21 -9.98
C THR A 257 -16.72 8.19 -11.02
N ALA A 258 -18.01 8.23 -11.37
CA ALA A 258 -18.62 7.39 -12.41
C ALA A 258 -18.17 7.78 -13.83
N GLU A 259 -18.10 9.07 -14.14
CA GLU A 259 -17.59 9.55 -15.43
C GLU A 259 -16.10 9.25 -15.60
N LEU A 260 -15.34 9.34 -14.51
CA LEU A 260 -13.92 8.97 -14.49
C LEU A 260 -13.71 7.49 -14.83
N ALA A 261 -14.50 6.59 -14.22
CA ALA A 261 -14.44 5.16 -14.51
C ALA A 261 -14.77 4.83 -15.98
N THR A 262 -15.70 5.58 -16.57
CA THR A 262 -16.04 5.49 -18.00
C THR A 262 -14.87 5.92 -18.88
N LYS A 263 -14.24 7.07 -18.60
CA LYS A 263 -13.06 7.56 -19.34
C LYS A 263 -11.87 6.60 -19.29
N MET A 264 -11.72 5.85 -18.20
CA MET A 264 -10.65 4.86 -18.04
C MET A 264 -10.95 3.52 -18.74
N GLY A 265 -12.15 3.34 -19.31
CA GLY A 265 -12.57 2.10 -19.96
C GLY A 265 -12.79 0.94 -18.98
N VAL A 266 -13.01 1.23 -17.70
CA VAL A 266 -13.13 0.21 -16.63
C VAL A 266 -14.54 -0.37 -16.53
N LEU A 267 -15.56 0.36 -17.01
CA LEU A 267 -16.95 -0.08 -17.02
C LEU A 267 -17.50 -0.11 -18.45
N SER A 268 -17.59 -1.31 -19.02
CA SER A 268 -18.55 -1.61 -20.09
C SER A 268 -19.82 -2.13 -19.43
N VAL A 269 -20.67 -1.22 -18.96
CA VAL A 269 -22.02 -1.57 -18.52
C VAL A 269 -22.97 -1.19 -19.64
N THR A 270 -23.40 -2.18 -20.41
CA THR A 270 -24.63 -2.05 -21.20
C THR A 270 -25.78 -1.89 -20.21
N PRO A 271 -26.56 -0.79 -20.24
CA PRO A 271 -27.70 -0.65 -19.36
C PRO A 271 -28.72 -1.72 -19.73
N ALA A 272 -28.92 -2.70 -18.84
CA ALA A 272 -30.05 -3.61 -18.93
C ALA A 272 -31.31 -2.82 -18.57
N GLU A 273 -32.23 -2.70 -19.53
CA GLU A 273 -33.53 -2.10 -19.34
C GLU A 273 -34.35 -2.89 -18.29
N GLY A 274 -34.82 -2.14 -17.29
CA GLY A 274 -36.03 -2.36 -16.50
C GLY A 274 -36.43 -3.78 -16.10
N VAL A 275 -36.15 -4.15 -14.85
CA VAL A 275 -37.02 -5.07 -14.11
C VAL A 275 -37.22 -4.52 -12.68
N ASP A 276 -38.47 -4.18 -12.38
CA ASP A 276 -38.97 -3.80 -11.06
C ASP A 276 -38.71 -4.91 -10.03
N LEU A 277 -38.14 -4.56 -8.88
CA LEU A 277 -37.93 -5.45 -7.74
C LEU A 277 -38.73 -4.91 -6.54
N ALA A 278 -39.97 -5.40 -6.43
CA ALA A 278 -40.72 -5.41 -5.19
C ALA A 278 -40.70 -6.83 -4.60
N ASP A 279 -40.38 -6.90 -3.30
CA ASP A 279 -40.58 -8.02 -2.38
C ASP A 279 -40.20 -9.43 -2.84
N THR A 280 -39.04 -9.91 -2.38
CA THR A 280 -38.86 -11.36 -2.19
C THR A 280 -38.05 -11.67 -0.94
N LEU A 281 -38.75 -12.31 -0.01
CA LEU A 281 -38.27 -12.87 1.25
C LEU A 281 -37.10 -13.84 1.02
N VAL A 282 -36.07 -13.70 1.85
CA VAL A 282 -34.89 -14.58 1.93
C VAL A 282 -35.31 -16.02 2.31
N PRO A 283 -35.07 -17.05 1.47
CA PRO A 283 -35.27 -18.43 1.86
C PRO A 283 -34.08 -18.94 2.69
N LYS A 284 -34.38 -19.65 3.77
CA LYS A 284 -33.40 -20.41 4.56
C LYS A 284 -32.74 -21.49 3.68
N TYR A 285 -31.40 -21.49 3.65
CA TYR A 285 -30.60 -22.52 3.00
C TYR A 285 -30.83 -23.88 3.68
N THR A 286 -31.46 -24.79 2.94
CA THR A 286 -31.43 -26.23 3.20
C THR A 286 -30.28 -26.86 2.43
N THR A 287 -29.57 -27.78 3.08
CA THR A 287 -28.45 -28.54 2.53
C THR A 287 -28.87 -29.26 1.23
N PRO A 288 -28.14 -29.10 0.10
CA PRO A 288 -28.51 -29.80 -1.13
C PRO A 288 -28.28 -31.30 -0.97
N GLN A 289 -29.27 -32.11 -1.35
CA GLN A 289 -29.03 -33.54 -1.60
C GLN A 289 -28.02 -33.71 -2.75
N PRO A 290 -27.19 -34.77 -2.72
CA PRO A 290 -26.25 -35.04 -3.79
C PRO A 290 -27.01 -35.31 -5.10
N ALA A 291 -26.80 -34.45 -6.09
CA ALA A 291 -27.31 -34.66 -7.44
C ALA A 291 -26.68 -35.95 -8.02
N LYS A 292 -27.51 -36.81 -8.61
CA LYS A 292 -27.06 -37.93 -9.43
C LYS A 292 -26.24 -37.38 -10.60
N ILE A 293 -24.95 -37.68 -10.60
CA ILE A 293 -24.03 -37.40 -11.71
C ILE A 293 -24.48 -38.26 -12.88
N LEU A 294 -24.86 -37.61 -14.00
CA LEU A 294 -25.08 -38.28 -15.27
C LEU A 294 -23.74 -38.81 -15.81
N ASP A 295 -23.71 -40.08 -16.21
CA ASP A 295 -22.60 -40.72 -16.89
C ASP A 295 -22.34 -40.06 -18.25
N THR A 296 -21.55 -38.99 -18.26
CA THR A 296 -20.94 -38.44 -19.48
C THR A 296 -19.58 -39.09 -19.68
N ALA A 297 -19.32 -39.53 -20.93
CA ALA A 297 -18.13 -40.27 -21.33
C ALA A 297 -16.81 -39.61 -20.88
N PRO A 298 -15.75 -40.39 -20.59
CA PRO A 298 -14.50 -39.89 -20.03
C PRO A 298 -13.78 -38.99 -21.06
N MET A 299 -13.98 -37.68 -20.95
CA MET A 299 -13.05 -36.75 -21.58
C MET A 299 -11.71 -36.91 -20.89
N SER A 300 -10.68 -37.27 -21.66
CA SER A 300 -9.28 -37.30 -21.26
C SER A 300 -8.79 -35.86 -21.00
N SER A 301 -9.30 -35.23 -19.94
CA SER A 301 -8.83 -33.93 -19.48
C SER A 301 -7.54 -34.16 -18.70
N LYS A 302 -6.41 -33.72 -19.26
CA LYS A 302 -5.12 -33.66 -18.56
C LYS A 302 -5.33 -33.01 -17.19
N ILE A 303 -4.90 -33.67 -16.12
CA ILE A 303 -5.10 -33.14 -14.77
C ILE A 303 -3.86 -32.29 -14.41
N PRO A 304 -4.00 -31.04 -13.94
CA PRO A 304 -2.87 -30.15 -13.69
C PRO A 304 -1.95 -30.66 -12.58
N THR A 305 -0.71 -31.00 -12.91
CA THR A 305 0.30 -31.53 -11.98
C THR A 305 1.23 -30.47 -11.40
N THR A 306 1.25 -29.26 -11.99
CA THR A 306 2.07 -28.13 -11.53
C THR A 306 1.22 -26.91 -11.19
N LYS A 307 1.78 -25.99 -10.40
CA LYS A 307 1.11 -24.73 -10.04
C LYS A 307 0.84 -23.87 -11.28
N GLU A 308 1.75 -23.90 -12.24
CA GLU A 308 1.67 -23.19 -13.51
C GLU A 308 0.50 -23.74 -14.34
N GLU A 309 0.41 -25.06 -14.48
CA GLU A 309 -0.69 -25.76 -15.17
C GLU A 309 -2.04 -25.48 -14.50
N LEU A 310 -2.12 -25.51 -13.17
CA LEU A 310 -3.37 -25.21 -12.45
C LEU A 310 -3.85 -23.78 -12.68
N ASN A 311 -2.93 -22.84 -12.88
CA ASN A 311 -3.29 -21.45 -13.12
C ASN A 311 -3.76 -21.21 -14.54
N SER A 312 -3.21 -21.92 -15.53
CA SER A 312 -3.61 -21.85 -16.94
C SER A 312 -4.83 -22.72 -17.27
N PHE A 313 -5.15 -23.72 -16.44
CA PHE A 313 -6.32 -24.57 -16.65
C PHE A 313 -7.63 -23.78 -16.55
N PRO A 314 -8.57 -23.93 -17.52
CA PRO A 314 -9.90 -23.36 -17.40
C PRO A 314 -10.58 -23.92 -16.15
N ALA A 315 -11.26 -23.04 -15.40
CA ALA A 315 -11.95 -23.43 -14.19
C ALA A 315 -13.13 -24.35 -14.54
N PRO A 316 -13.29 -25.50 -13.85
CA PRO A 316 -14.46 -26.35 -14.07
C PRO A 316 -15.73 -25.65 -13.57
N ASP A 317 -16.86 -25.89 -14.23
CA ASP A 317 -18.19 -25.48 -13.78
C ASP A 317 -19.11 -26.73 -13.66
N PRO A 318 -19.54 -27.13 -12.45
CA PRO A 318 -19.26 -26.49 -11.16
C PRO A 318 -17.77 -26.58 -10.78
N LEU A 319 -17.30 -25.71 -9.87
CA LEU A 319 -15.92 -25.68 -9.35
C LEU A 319 -15.59 -26.91 -8.49
N ALA A 320 -15.64 -28.09 -9.10
CA ALA A 320 -15.39 -29.39 -8.51
C ALA A 320 -13.95 -29.82 -8.76
N CYS A 321 -13.25 -30.24 -7.71
CA CYS A 321 -11.90 -30.77 -7.81
C CYS A 321 -11.89 -32.08 -8.64
N PRO A 322 -11.13 -32.19 -9.73
CA PRO A 322 -11.11 -33.41 -10.55
C PRO A 322 -10.51 -34.62 -9.82
N TYR A 323 -9.71 -34.38 -8.77
CA TYR A 323 -9.07 -35.44 -8.00
C TYR A 323 -9.95 -36.03 -6.89
N CYS A 324 -10.83 -35.20 -6.30
CA CYS A 324 -11.52 -35.56 -5.06
C CYS A 324 -13.01 -35.19 -5.06
N LEU A 325 -13.48 -34.62 -6.17
CA LEU A 325 -14.87 -34.22 -6.45
C LEU A 325 -15.46 -33.18 -5.48
N LYS A 326 -14.64 -32.58 -4.62
CA LYS A 326 -15.07 -31.51 -3.72
C LYS A 326 -15.43 -30.25 -4.49
N VAL A 327 -16.64 -29.74 -4.26
CA VAL A 327 -17.16 -28.50 -4.88
C VAL A 327 -16.82 -27.29 -4.02
N PHE A 328 -16.40 -26.20 -4.67
CA PHE A 328 -16.04 -24.95 -4.00
C PHE A 328 -16.95 -23.80 -4.43
N PRO A 329 -17.29 -22.87 -3.52
CA PRO A 329 -18.12 -21.71 -3.86
C PRO A 329 -17.32 -20.62 -4.61
N GLN A 330 -15.99 -20.69 -4.61
CA GLN A 330 -15.12 -19.65 -5.16
C GLN A 330 -13.87 -20.27 -5.81
N LEU A 331 -13.47 -19.71 -6.97
CA LEU A 331 -12.32 -20.18 -7.75
C LEU A 331 -11.01 -20.17 -6.95
N ARG A 332 -10.82 -19.17 -6.08
CA ARG A 332 -9.63 -19.08 -5.21
C ARG A 332 -9.53 -20.28 -4.27
N ALA A 333 -10.65 -20.70 -3.67
CA ALA A 333 -10.69 -21.84 -2.76
C ALA A 333 -10.42 -23.15 -3.50
N TYR A 334 -10.97 -23.30 -4.72
CA TYR A 334 -10.68 -24.42 -5.62
C TYR A 334 -9.18 -24.51 -5.95
N LYS A 335 -8.58 -23.44 -6.47
CA LYS A 335 -7.15 -23.45 -6.85
C LYS A 335 -6.24 -23.70 -5.66
N GLN A 336 -6.54 -23.11 -4.50
CA GLN A 336 -5.77 -23.37 -3.28
C GLN A 336 -5.89 -24.82 -2.85
N HIS A 337 -7.09 -25.41 -2.93
CA HIS A 337 -7.29 -26.81 -2.61
C HIS A 337 -6.47 -27.73 -3.54
N VAL A 338 -6.60 -27.58 -4.86
CA VAL A 338 -5.87 -28.44 -5.82
C VAL A 338 -4.35 -28.32 -5.63
N LEU A 339 -3.85 -27.09 -5.46
CA LEU A 339 -2.44 -26.84 -5.24
C LEU A 339 -1.93 -27.52 -3.96
N GLN A 340 -2.58 -27.27 -2.82
CA GLN A 340 -2.07 -27.74 -1.53
C GLN A 340 -2.23 -29.24 -1.35
N ILE A 341 -3.34 -29.79 -1.82
CA ILE A 341 -3.72 -31.17 -1.53
C ILE A 341 -3.20 -32.14 -2.59
N HIS A 342 -3.31 -31.81 -3.87
CA HIS A 342 -3.02 -32.77 -4.94
C HIS A 342 -1.65 -32.54 -5.60
N ILE A 343 -1.23 -31.29 -5.77
CA ILE A 343 0.06 -30.96 -6.39
C ILE A 343 1.20 -31.01 -5.36
N LEU A 344 1.07 -30.25 -4.27
CA LEU A 344 2.10 -30.20 -3.22
C LEU A 344 2.03 -31.38 -2.25
N LYS A 345 0.93 -32.16 -2.29
CA LYS A 345 0.68 -33.29 -1.40
C LYS A 345 0.97 -32.96 0.08
N GLN A 346 0.62 -31.74 0.52
CA GLN A 346 0.95 -31.28 1.89
C GLN A 346 0.37 -32.17 3.00
N ARG A 347 -0.61 -33.02 2.66
CA ARG A 347 -1.27 -33.95 3.58
C ARG A 347 -0.86 -35.42 3.39
N GLY A 348 0.21 -35.68 2.64
CA GLY A 348 0.65 -37.02 2.28
C GLY A 348 -0.11 -37.60 1.09
N GLU A 349 0.36 -38.75 0.59
CA GLU A 349 -0.24 -39.44 -0.58
C GLU A 349 -1.58 -40.10 -0.24
N ASP A 350 -1.79 -40.45 1.03
CA ASP A 350 -2.99 -41.16 1.51
C ASP A 350 -4.17 -40.22 1.83
N TRP A 351 -4.07 -38.92 1.50
CA TRP A 351 -5.13 -37.98 1.80
C TRP A 351 -6.40 -38.28 0.98
N THR A 352 -7.55 -38.34 1.65
CA THR A 352 -8.86 -38.45 1.00
C THR A 352 -9.80 -37.33 1.48
N PRO A 353 -10.69 -36.80 0.62
CA PRO A 353 -11.61 -35.71 0.96
C PRO A 353 -12.59 -36.08 2.08
N ASN A 354 -12.92 -37.38 2.16
CA ASN A 354 -13.80 -37.96 3.17
C ASN A 354 -13.02 -38.69 4.25
N ALA A 355 -11.73 -38.39 4.43
CA ALA A 355 -10.94 -38.94 5.51
C ALA A 355 -11.71 -38.73 6.83
N PRO A 356 -11.95 -39.80 7.59
CA PRO A 356 -12.75 -39.72 8.80
C PRO A 356 -12.09 -38.70 9.74
N ARG A 357 -12.90 -37.83 10.34
CA ARG A 357 -12.42 -36.80 11.26
C ARG A 357 -12.20 -37.41 12.64
N THR A 358 -11.21 -38.29 12.75
CA THR A 358 -10.94 -39.09 13.94
C THR A 358 -10.16 -38.33 15.02
N PHE A 359 -9.68 -37.13 14.73
CA PHE A 359 -8.90 -36.31 15.64
C PHE A 359 -9.79 -35.22 16.26
N PRO A 360 -10.52 -35.50 17.37
CA PRO A 360 -11.24 -34.46 18.08
C PRO A 360 -10.25 -33.46 18.67
N CYS A 361 -10.63 -32.18 18.71
CA CYS A 361 -9.91 -31.18 19.49
C CYS A 361 -9.77 -31.68 20.93
N ARG A 362 -8.56 -31.62 21.48
CA ARG A 362 -8.21 -31.99 22.85
C ARG A 362 -8.08 -30.77 23.75
N GLY A 363 -8.37 -29.57 23.22
CA GLY A 363 -8.05 -28.31 23.89
C GLY A 363 -6.54 -28.08 23.89
N TRP A 364 -6.07 -27.21 24.77
CA TRP A 364 -4.64 -27.02 24.99
C TRP A 364 -4.32 -27.51 26.42
N PRO A 365 -3.33 -28.41 26.62
CA PRO A 365 -3.10 -29.06 27.92
C PRO A 365 -2.90 -28.09 29.09
N GLU A 366 -2.36 -26.91 28.79
CA GLU A 366 -2.03 -25.87 29.78
C GLU A 366 -3.06 -24.73 29.81
N SER A 367 -4.08 -24.76 28.95
CA SER A 367 -5.11 -23.73 28.95
C SER A 367 -6.31 -24.15 29.81
N ASN A 368 -6.94 -23.16 30.44
CA ASN A 368 -8.26 -23.35 31.07
C ASN A 368 -9.41 -23.44 30.04
N VAL A 369 -9.12 -23.48 28.73
CA VAL A 369 -10.13 -23.56 27.68
C VAL A 369 -10.50 -25.01 27.41
N ALA A 370 -11.75 -25.35 27.70
CA ALA A 370 -12.29 -26.66 27.38
C ALA A 370 -12.15 -26.96 25.86
N PRO A 371 -11.90 -28.24 25.49
CA PRO A 371 -11.88 -28.66 24.10
C PRO A 371 -13.20 -28.29 23.40
N CYS A 372 -13.12 -27.77 22.17
CA CYS A 372 -14.34 -27.53 21.39
C CYS A 372 -14.78 -28.81 20.66
N GLN A 373 -16.01 -28.82 20.14
CA GLN A 373 -16.57 -30.00 19.44
C GLN A 373 -16.01 -30.21 18.01
N LYS A 374 -14.96 -29.49 17.61
CA LYS A 374 -14.39 -29.65 16.27
C LYS A 374 -13.56 -30.92 16.18
N GLN A 375 -13.68 -31.59 15.04
CA GLN A 375 -12.90 -32.76 14.69
C GLN A 375 -12.14 -32.51 13.38
N PHE A 376 -10.96 -33.13 13.26
CA PHE A 376 -10.03 -32.93 12.16
C PHE A 376 -9.70 -34.25 11.50
N SER A 377 -9.40 -34.20 10.20
CA SER A 377 -9.00 -35.36 9.40
C SER A 377 -7.52 -35.72 9.56
N SER A 378 -6.75 -34.90 10.27
CA SER A 378 -5.32 -35.11 10.50
C SER A 378 -4.91 -34.51 11.84
N ASP A 379 -3.87 -35.09 12.43
CA ASP A 379 -3.30 -34.65 13.70
C ASP A 379 -2.75 -33.23 13.62
N ASP A 380 -2.02 -32.89 12.54
CA ASP A 380 -1.50 -31.54 12.29
C ASP A 380 -2.61 -30.48 12.18
N GLY A 381 -3.73 -30.83 11.53
CA GLY A 381 -4.89 -29.93 11.44
C GLY A 381 -5.58 -29.70 12.79
N ARG A 382 -5.61 -30.73 13.64
CA ARG A 382 -6.06 -30.62 15.02
C ARG A 382 -5.11 -29.72 15.81
N TRP A 383 -3.82 -29.98 15.74
CA TRP A 383 -2.79 -29.25 16.46
C TRP A 383 -2.80 -27.75 16.11
N GLN A 384 -2.80 -27.38 14.81
CA GLN A 384 -2.89 -25.98 14.39
C GLN A 384 -4.14 -25.28 14.96
N HIS A 385 -5.26 -25.99 15.03
CA HIS A 385 -6.47 -25.45 15.64
C HIS A 385 -6.35 -25.29 17.15
N GLU A 386 -5.80 -26.28 17.85
CA GLU A 386 -5.55 -26.24 19.30
C GLU A 386 -4.64 -25.06 19.66
N VAL A 387 -3.56 -24.85 18.90
CA VAL A 387 -2.71 -23.65 19.04
C VAL A 387 -3.52 -22.38 18.80
N ILE A 388 -4.22 -22.24 17.68
CA ILE A 388 -4.85 -20.96 17.33
C ILE A 388 -6.05 -20.62 18.24
N LYS A 389 -6.79 -21.62 18.72
CA LYS A 389 -8.08 -21.42 19.41
C LYS A 389 -8.07 -21.76 20.89
N HIS A 390 -7.16 -22.61 21.32
CA HIS A 390 -7.13 -23.12 22.68
C HIS A 390 -5.86 -22.76 23.44
N SER A 391 -4.76 -22.35 22.79
CA SER A 391 -3.66 -21.72 23.54
C SER A 391 -4.08 -20.32 23.98
N GLN A 392 -4.93 -20.24 25.02
CA GLN A 392 -5.07 -19.03 25.80
C GLN A 392 -3.78 -18.85 26.59
N PHE A 393 -3.28 -17.63 26.53
CA PHE A 393 -2.18 -17.18 27.36
C PHE A 393 -2.78 -16.69 28.68
N ASN A 394 -2.07 -16.93 29.78
CA ASN A 394 -2.40 -16.24 31.03
C ASN A 394 -2.38 -14.73 30.76
N GLU A 395 -3.39 -13.99 31.24
CA GLU A 395 -3.39 -12.52 31.21
C GLU A 395 -2.07 -12.03 31.84
N GLY A 396 -1.12 -11.62 31.00
CA GLY A 396 0.25 -11.26 31.43
C GLY A 396 1.38 -11.85 30.57
N GLU A 397 1.18 -12.98 29.88
CA GLU A 397 2.17 -13.46 28.89
C GLU A 397 2.05 -12.64 27.59
N SER A 398 2.76 -11.52 27.53
CA SER A 398 3.08 -10.85 26.27
C SER A 398 4.21 -11.61 25.54
N ILE A 399 4.41 -11.36 24.23
CA ILE A 399 5.71 -11.70 23.60
C ILE A 399 6.75 -11.10 24.55
N PRO A 400 7.70 -11.89 25.11
CA PRO A 400 8.64 -11.43 26.14
C PRO A 400 9.05 -10.03 25.79
N ALA A 401 8.71 -9.08 26.69
CA ALA A 401 8.50 -7.67 26.37
C ALA A 401 9.27 -7.31 25.11
N PHE A 402 8.52 -7.14 24.02
CA PHE A 402 9.05 -6.50 22.85
C PHE A 402 9.50 -5.13 23.36
N GLU A 403 10.75 -5.02 23.81
CA GLU A 403 11.61 -3.92 23.45
C GLU A 403 11.45 -3.92 21.94
N ALA A 404 10.45 -3.17 21.48
CA ALA A 404 10.51 -2.56 20.19
C ALA A 404 11.80 -1.78 20.29
N LYS A 405 12.93 -2.44 20.01
CA LYS A 405 14.10 -1.73 19.58
C LYS A 405 13.64 -1.14 18.29
N THR A 406 13.03 0.04 18.42
CA THR A 406 12.65 0.90 17.34
C THR A 406 13.88 0.95 16.45
N ALA A 407 13.71 1.16 15.15
CA ALA A 407 14.87 1.40 14.30
C ALA A 407 15.83 2.43 14.93
N ALA A 408 15.29 3.32 15.77
CA ALA A 408 15.96 4.27 16.64
C ALA A 408 16.79 3.65 17.80
N GLU A 409 16.29 2.69 18.60
CA GLU A 409 17.09 1.96 19.61
C GLU A 409 18.15 1.03 19.02
N LEU A 410 17.89 0.44 17.84
CA LEU A 410 18.92 -0.29 17.08
C LEU A 410 19.99 0.66 16.50
N LEU A 411 19.62 1.90 16.17
CA LEU A 411 20.56 2.96 15.81
C LEU A 411 21.30 3.51 17.04
N ALA A 412 20.70 3.58 18.23
CA ALA A 412 21.35 4.07 19.45
C ALA A 412 22.53 3.18 19.91
N LEU A 413 22.56 1.91 19.48
CA LEU A 413 23.71 1.02 19.63
C LEU A 413 24.86 1.33 18.64
N GLN A 414 24.63 2.23 17.68
CA GLN A 414 25.62 2.79 16.76
C GLN A 414 25.79 4.28 17.11
N THR A 415 26.89 4.58 17.80
CA THR A 415 27.20 5.87 18.42
C THR A 415 27.02 7.08 17.50
N ASP A 416 25.94 7.85 17.68
CA ASP A 416 25.81 9.26 17.27
C ASP A 416 24.82 9.95 18.22
N GLU A 417 25.23 11.04 18.88
CA GLU A 417 24.45 11.76 19.90
C GLU A 417 23.12 12.34 19.35
N ASP A 418 23.09 12.69 18.06
CA ASP A 418 21.89 13.21 17.39
C ASP A 418 20.80 12.14 17.18
N ALA A 419 21.19 10.86 17.10
CA ALA A 419 20.24 9.75 16.95
C ALA A 419 19.50 9.47 18.27
N ALA A 420 20.15 9.67 19.43
CA ALA A 420 19.55 9.47 20.74
C ALA A 420 18.41 10.47 21.00
N ALA A 421 18.59 11.74 20.65
CA ALA A 421 17.55 12.77 20.80
C ALA A 421 16.32 12.51 19.90
N GLN A 422 16.54 12.06 18.67
CA GLN A 422 15.44 11.67 17.77
C GLN A 422 14.73 10.39 18.27
N THR A 423 15.47 9.48 18.91
CA THR A 423 14.95 8.26 19.53
C THR A 423 14.06 8.56 20.73
N GLU A 424 14.51 9.41 21.64
CA GLU A 424 13.76 9.81 22.83
C GLU A 424 12.47 10.55 22.44
N ALA A 425 12.52 11.40 21.42
CA ALA A 425 11.34 12.05 20.86
C ALA A 425 10.35 11.04 20.25
N ALA A 426 10.84 10.01 19.55
CA ALA A 426 9.99 8.97 18.96
C ALA A 426 9.34 8.08 20.03
N ILE A 427 10.08 7.64 21.05
CA ILE A 427 9.57 6.81 22.15
C ILE A 427 8.55 7.60 22.98
N THR A 428 8.87 8.84 23.35
CA THR A 428 7.94 9.74 24.07
C THR A 428 6.64 9.94 23.29
N SER A 429 6.71 9.96 21.95
CA SER A 429 5.50 10.07 21.12
C SER A 429 4.63 8.81 21.13
N ILE A 430 5.19 7.64 21.45
CA ILE A 430 4.50 6.33 21.38
C ILE A 430 4.05 5.82 22.76
N GLU A 431 4.71 6.23 23.84
CA GLU A 431 4.43 5.80 25.22
C GLU A 431 2.94 5.88 25.64
N PRO A 432 2.17 6.92 25.26
CA PRO A 432 0.73 6.96 25.55
C PRO A 432 -0.09 5.84 24.90
N PHE A 433 0.40 5.22 23.82
CA PHE A 433 -0.29 4.12 23.13
C PHE A 433 -0.01 2.75 23.74
N LEU A 434 1.10 2.58 24.46
CA LEU A 434 1.49 1.30 25.06
C LEU A 434 0.70 0.98 26.34
N ASN A 435 0.16 2.01 27.00
CA ASN A 435 -0.57 1.89 28.27
C ASN A 435 -2.11 1.94 28.12
N ILE A 436 -2.63 1.70 26.91
CA ILE A 436 -4.08 1.64 26.68
C ILE A 436 -4.63 0.35 27.29
N THR A 437 -5.43 0.44 28.35
CA THR A 437 -6.23 -0.69 28.85
C THR A 437 -7.54 -0.77 28.07
N ASP A 438 -7.88 -1.97 27.58
CA ASP A 438 -9.05 -2.25 26.74
C ASP A 438 -10.40 -2.20 27.50
N GLU A 439 -10.46 -1.58 28.68
CA GLU A 439 -11.73 -1.48 29.41
C GLU A 439 -12.67 -0.47 28.72
N PRO A 440 -13.83 -0.92 28.18
CA PRO A 440 -14.77 -0.03 27.52
C PRO A 440 -15.42 0.87 28.57
N THR A 441 -14.97 2.12 28.65
CA THR A 441 -15.70 3.15 29.40
C THR A 441 -16.99 3.48 28.66
N GLU A 442 -18.13 3.55 29.35
CA GLU A 442 -19.44 3.91 28.77
C GLU A 442 -19.45 5.28 28.02
N ASP A 443 -18.39 6.08 28.20
CA ASP A 443 -18.18 7.42 27.61
C ASP A 443 -17.17 7.46 26.44
N ALA A 444 -17.20 6.51 25.51
CA ALA A 444 -16.37 6.62 24.30
C ALA A 444 -16.93 7.70 23.34
N ASP A 445 -16.75 8.96 23.72
CA ASP A 445 -17.00 10.11 22.85
C ASP A 445 -16.03 10.07 21.66
N TYR A 446 -16.56 10.25 20.45
CA TYR A 446 -15.78 10.45 19.24
C TYR A 446 -16.07 11.83 18.65
N TYR A 447 -15.05 12.46 18.06
CA TYR A 447 -15.25 13.63 17.20
C TYR A 447 -14.77 13.32 15.77
N PRO A 448 -15.40 13.87 14.72
CA PRO A 448 -14.93 13.68 13.36
C PRO A 448 -13.61 14.43 13.14
N CYS A 449 -12.61 13.77 12.56
CA CYS A 449 -11.40 14.43 12.08
C CYS A 449 -11.79 15.54 11.08
N ALA A 450 -11.31 16.76 11.29
CA ALA A 450 -11.66 17.91 10.44
C ALA A 450 -11.23 17.72 8.97
N ILE A 451 -10.24 16.86 8.70
CA ILE A 451 -9.69 16.62 7.37
C ILE A 451 -10.40 15.46 6.68
N CYS A 452 -10.42 14.27 7.31
CA CYS A 452 -10.93 13.05 6.67
C CYS A 452 -12.32 12.60 7.17
N ALA A 453 -12.92 13.32 8.12
CA ALA A 453 -14.20 13.01 8.78
C ALA A 453 -14.28 11.64 9.50
N GLN A 454 -13.16 10.92 9.63
CA GLN A 454 -13.12 9.69 10.42
C GLN A 454 -13.39 10.00 11.89
N ALA A 455 -14.16 9.14 12.57
CA ALA A 455 -14.37 9.23 14.00
C ALA A 455 -13.04 8.99 14.74
N VAL A 456 -12.62 9.99 15.52
CA VAL A 456 -11.40 9.96 16.34
C VAL A 456 -11.82 9.95 17.80
N ALA A 457 -11.20 9.09 18.61
CA ALA A 457 -11.49 9.05 20.04
C ALA A 457 -11.24 10.42 20.70
N ARG A 458 -12.17 10.87 21.55
CA ARG A 458 -12.08 12.13 22.30
C ARG A 458 -11.11 12.00 23.50
N ARG A 459 -9.88 11.60 23.20
CA ARG A 459 -8.76 11.46 24.13
C ARG A 459 -7.59 12.29 23.62
N PRO A 460 -6.68 12.76 24.50
CA PRO A 460 -5.48 13.50 24.07
C PRO A 460 -4.65 12.77 23.01
N TRP A 461 -4.62 11.43 23.07
CA TRP A 461 -3.90 10.58 22.12
C TRP A 461 -4.71 10.19 20.88
N GLY A 462 -6.03 10.46 20.83
CA GLY A 462 -6.90 9.96 19.76
C GLY A 462 -6.48 10.43 18.37
N MET A 463 -6.17 11.72 18.22
CA MET A 463 -5.69 12.28 16.95
C MET A 463 -4.30 11.75 16.60
N ALA A 464 -3.41 11.63 17.59
CA ALA A 464 -2.07 11.11 17.36
C ALA A 464 -2.14 9.66 16.86
N LEU A 465 -3.01 8.81 17.44
CA LEU A 465 -3.24 7.44 16.97
C LEU A 465 -3.80 7.43 15.55
N HIS A 466 -4.85 8.23 15.30
CA HIS A 466 -5.46 8.38 13.98
C HIS A 466 -4.40 8.69 12.92
N LEU A 467 -3.55 9.67 13.18
CA LEU A 467 -2.48 10.08 12.29
C LEU A 467 -1.36 9.03 12.16
N GLU A 468 -1.02 8.33 13.25
CA GLU A 468 -0.02 7.26 13.24
C GLU A 468 -0.48 6.09 12.35
N THR A 469 -1.77 5.75 12.35
CA THR A 469 -2.31 4.71 11.45
C THR A 469 -2.21 5.07 9.96
N LEU A 470 -1.97 6.34 9.62
CA LEU A 470 -1.75 6.82 8.25
C LEU A 470 -0.27 6.89 7.87
N LYS A 471 0.66 6.63 8.81
CA LYS A 471 2.07 6.50 8.44
C LYS A 471 2.27 5.15 7.76
N PRO A 472 3.09 5.08 6.70
CA PRO A 472 3.55 3.80 6.17
C PRO A 472 4.15 3.01 7.33
N ILE A 473 3.80 1.74 7.44
CA ILE A 473 4.43 0.87 8.43
C ILE A 473 5.89 0.70 8.00
N VAL A 474 6.80 1.44 8.62
CA VAL A 474 8.25 1.37 8.39
C VAL A 474 8.94 0.90 9.65
N GLY A 475 9.96 0.05 9.50
CA GLY A 475 10.82 -0.34 10.62
C GLY A 475 10.14 -1.24 11.66
N LEU A 476 8.88 -1.66 11.47
CA LEU A 476 8.33 -2.83 12.16
C LEU A 476 8.83 -4.11 11.48
N ASP A 477 10.14 -4.24 11.31
CA ASP A 477 10.77 -5.51 10.94
C ASP A 477 10.82 -6.36 12.20
N MET A 478 9.66 -6.84 12.64
CA MET A 478 9.57 -7.61 13.86
C MET A 478 10.24 -8.95 13.62
N LYS A 479 11.23 -9.27 14.43
CA LYS A 479 11.85 -10.61 14.46
C LYS A 479 11.15 -11.44 15.53
N CYS A 480 11.03 -12.74 15.24
CA CYS A 480 10.65 -13.68 16.28
C CYS A 480 11.73 -13.66 17.38
N PRO A 481 11.41 -13.62 18.69
CA PRO A 481 12.43 -13.69 19.73
C PRO A 481 13.08 -15.08 19.82
N ASN A 482 12.44 -16.12 19.27
CA ASN A 482 12.95 -17.50 19.25
C ASN A 482 13.80 -17.81 18.00
N THR A 483 14.47 -16.82 17.41
CA THR A 483 15.16 -16.97 16.12
C THR A 483 16.38 -17.88 16.16
N SER A 484 17.05 -18.00 17.30
CA SER A 484 18.24 -18.84 17.48
C SER A 484 18.02 -20.33 17.20
N ASN A 485 16.78 -20.82 17.23
CA ASN A 485 16.46 -22.25 17.19
C ASN A 485 15.81 -22.73 15.87
N HIS A 486 15.78 -21.90 14.83
CA HIS A 486 15.21 -22.32 13.53
C HIS A 486 15.91 -21.67 12.34
N SER A 487 15.85 -22.34 11.19
CA SER A 487 16.39 -21.84 9.91
C SER A 487 15.74 -20.54 9.41
N ASP A 488 14.61 -20.13 9.99
CA ASP A 488 13.87 -18.92 9.65
C ASP A 488 14.28 -17.72 10.55
N ALA A 489 15.48 -17.75 11.12
CA ALA A 489 16.01 -16.75 12.07
C ALA A 489 15.94 -15.30 11.55
N ASP A 490 16.02 -15.13 10.24
CA ASP A 490 16.04 -13.82 9.59
C ASP A 490 14.67 -13.38 9.05
N LYS A 491 13.61 -14.13 9.37
CA LYS A 491 12.27 -13.79 8.91
C LYS A 491 11.74 -12.56 9.65
N LEU A 492 11.49 -11.52 8.87
CA LEU A 492 10.91 -10.25 9.33
C LEU A 492 9.39 -10.29 9.15
N PHE A 493 8.67 -9.80 10.16
CA PHE A 493 7.22 -9.71 10.16
C PHE A 493 6.81 -8.25 10.27
N ILE A 494 5.92 -7.82 9.39
CA ILE A 494 5.40 -6.46 9.35
C ILE A 494 4.08 -6.30 10.11
N GLU A 495 3.38 -7.42 10.35
CA GLU A 495 2.13 -7.46 11.11
C GLU A 495 2.34 -8.19 12.43
N ARG A 496 1.94 -7.55 13.54
CA ARG A 496 2.06 -8.13 14.89
C ARG A 496 1.33 -9.48 14.97
N ARG A 497 0.22 -9.63 14.25
CA ARG A 497 -0.53 -10.88 14.14
C ARG A 497 0.27 -11.99 13.46
N ALA A 498 0.97 -11.68 12.37
CA ALA A 498 1.79 -12.64 11.64
C ALA A 498 3.02 -13.05 12.46
N LEU A 499 3.66 -12.08 13.12
CA LEU A 499 4.73 -12.34 14.08
C LEU A 499 4.24 -13.25 15.20
N TRP A 500 3.11 -12.92 15.82
CA TRP A 500 2.54 -13.68 16.92
C TRP A 500 2.29 -15.13 16.50
N GLN A 501 1.62 -15.34 15.35
CA GLN A 501 1.38 -16.68 14.81
C GLN A 501 2.68 -17.46 14.60
N HIS A 502 3.71 -16.84 14.01
CA HIS A 502 5.00 -17.48 13.84
C HIS A 502 5.68 -17.79 15.17
N TYR A 503 5.68 -16.85 16.11
CA TYR A 503 6.22 -17.03 17.46
C TYR A 503 5.56 -18.20 18.20
N MET A 504 4.23 -18.36 18.09
CA MET A 504 3.50 -19.52 18.62
C MET A 504 4.10 -20.83 18.08
N PHE A 505 4.25 -20.93 16.76
CA PHE A 505 4.81 -22.14 16.14
C PHE A 505 6.25 -22.39 16.56
N CYS A 506 7.08 -21.35 16.68
CA CYS A 506 8.47 -21.48 17.11
C CYS A 506 8.61 -21.93 18.56
N ARG A 507 7.77 -21.40 19.46
CA ARG A 507 7.78 -21.80 20.88
C ARG A 507 7.49 -23.29 21.01
N LEU A 508 6.44 -23.77 20.36
CA LEU A 508 6.01 -25.17 20.49
C LEU A 508 7.00 -26.17 19.91
N LYS A 509 7.73 -25.80 18.85
CA LYS A 509 8.82 -26.62 18.33
C LYS A 509 9.99 -26.73 19.31
N LYS A 510 10.21 -25.72 20.15
CA LYS A 510 11.25 -25.74 21.17
C LYS A 510 10.93 -26.75 22.27
N ASP A 511 9.66 -26.88 22.65
CA ASP A 511 9.24 -27.77 23.74
C ASP A 511 9.13 -29.24 23.29
N ALA A 512 9.10 -29.49 21.98
CA ALA A 512 9.04 -30.84 21.39
C ALA A 512 10.43 -31.48 21.14
N ASN A 513 11.51 -30.69 21.23
CA ASN A 513 12.90 -31.12 21.12
C ASN A 513 13.56 -31.08 22.50
#